data_AF-A0AAD9JL13-F1
#
_entry.id   AF-A0AAD9JL13-F1
#
_cell.length_a   1.000
_cell.length_b   1.000
_cell.length_c   1.000
_cell.angle_alpha   90.00
_cell.angle_beta   90.00
_cell.angle_gamma   90.00
#
_symmetry.space_group_name_H-M   'P 1'
#
loop_
_entity.id
_entity.type
_entity.pdbx_description
1 polymer ?
#
loop_
_entity_poly.entity_id
_entity_poly.type
_entity_poly.pdbx_seq_one_letter_code
_entity_poly.pdbx_strand_id
1 'polypeptide(L)'
;MSKLKAPEPEFYEFQKKPPSLLDELVQLLQRLLDYCLCCLTCGCYPGNGNGFQGDILETALTEEERVSVRNLLRYLDSAVAKHPTINDERLRALCILTYSGNQELQRSAALCFVELSERMRDGLTEIQMEPLVVLLRSRDIQIEKAATLAVSNFVLNGPESNKKLILSSGVLAPLIQLLQSENTEVQCNTCGCITTIVTTGKYTCYYMITLITTNQSKRELVTSGGIAPLIELVNSYDIRVKRNATGALLNLTHLQSSRNELVRQGALPVLIQALHSDDPEVQYYSIAALSNFAVHEKHRTMMVAVGHFDIIFQLIKLLGCVREKVLCQACLALRNLASDADNQVLIVELGSLPFLHLVMKHYLKETLAASVACLRNLSIHRANEAIITSGAVEALVTVLMESRTEISVLGEVTAALAVLTDEEEARLRLLGIHPSLTLHTLLSLAKDSQSTEVSYNCAGAVGQLSLSELPQEVLRENTAGFMGYLEKFMISDDPSNLHMALWTLNQLLKYESFLKIFRASSLEPLLHRYSVQGQSEAIQELADSALIRLKQST
;
A
#
# COMPACT_ATOMS: atom_id res chain seq x y z
N MET A 1 62.25 38.29 -14.25
CA MET A 1 61.24 38.33 -15.33
C MET A 1 60.32 37.15 -15.10
N SER A 2 59.01 37.21 -14.86
CA SER A 2 57.97 38.24 -14.99
C SER A 2 56.90 37.89 -13.95
N LYS A 3 56.43 38.88 -13.16
CA LYS A 3 55.31 38.68 -12.23
C LYS A 3 54.01 38.70 -13.04
N LEU A 4 53.34 37.56 -13.15
CA LEU A 4 51.98 37.45 -13.68
C LEU A 4 51.00 38.10 -12.68
N LYS A 5 50.29 39.12 -13.15
CA LYS A 5 49.14 39.74 -12.47
C LYS A 5 48.02 38.70 -12.37
N ALA A 6 47.42 38.57 -11.18
CA ALA A 6 46.14 37.91 -11.02
C ALA A 6 45.02 38.75 -11.69
N PRO A 7 44.03 38.13 -12.35
CA PRO A 7 42.88 38.85 -12.88
C PRO A 7 41.96 39.32 -11.73
N GLU A 8 41.43 40.53 -11.87
CA GLU A 8 40.40 41.09 -10.99
C GLU A 8 39.11 40.25 -11.09
N PRO A 9 38.36 40.04 -10.00
CA PRO A 9 37.10 39.31 -10.04
C PRO A 9 36.01 40.19 -10.67
N GLU A 10 35.40 39.67 -11.73
CA GLU A 10 34.17 40.19 -12.34
C GLU A 10 33.06 40.27 -11.27
N PHE A 11 32.37 41.42 -11.23
CA PHE A 11 31.20 41.64 -10.40
C PHE A 11 30.10 40.64 -10.77
N TYR A 12 29.84 39.66 -9.90
CA TYR A 12 28.61 38.90 -9.91
C TYR A 12 27.46 39.82 -9.51
N GLU A 13 26.58 40.16 -10.46
CA GLU A 13 25.27 40.73 -10.16
C GLU A 13 24.52 39.80 -9.18
N PHE A 14 24.18 40.33 -8.01
CA PHE A 14 23.26 39.68 -7.08
C PHE A 14 21.91 39.50 -7.78
N GLN A 15 21.64 38.30 -8.29
CA GLN A 15 20.28 37.89 -8.61
C GLN A 15 19.44 38.02 -7.34
N LYS A 16 18.53 39.00 -7.30
CA LYS A 16 17.57 39.17 -6.22
C LYS A 16 16.84 37.83 -6.03
N LYS A 17 16.97 37.25 -4.84
CA LYS A 17 16.19 36.08 -4.42
C LYS A 17 14.70 36.39 -4.65
N PRO A 18 13.91 35.50 -5.26
CA PRO A 18 12.50 35.76 -5.45
C PRO A 18 11.83 36.05 -4.10
N PRO A 19 10.88 37.00 -4.03
CA PRO A 19 10.17 37.34 -2.80
C PRO A 19 9.45 36.10 -2.24
N SER A 20 9.41 35.97 -0.92
CA SER A 20 8.62 34.90 -0.27
C SER A 20 7.12 35.15 -0.44
N LEU A 21 6.27 34.13 -0.29
CA LEU A 21 4.80 34.27 -0.33
C LEU A 21 4.30 35.31 0.69
N LEU A 22 4.97 35.41 1.84
CA LEU A 22 4.70 36.43 2.85
C LEU A 22 5.03 37.84 2.32
N ASP A 23 6.17 38.00 1.63
CA ASP A 23 6.53 39.28 1.01
C ASP A 23 5.53 39.67 -0.08
N GLU A 24 5.03 38.71 -0.87
CA GLU A 24 3.98 38.95 -1.87
C GLU A 24 2.68 39.43 -1.21
N LEU A 25 2.23 38.74 -0.15
CA LEU A 25 1.02 39.12 0.60
C LEU A 25 1.15 40.52 1.21
N VAL A 26 2.27 40.83 1.87
CA VAL A 26 2.53 42.14 2.48
C VAL A 26 2.54 43.24 1.41
N GLN A 27 3.22 43.02 0.29
CA GLN A 27 3.24 43.97 -0.83
C GLN A 27 1.86 44.16 -1.47
N LEU A 28 1.05 43.11 -1.56
CA LEU A 28 -0.30 43.19 -2.08
C LEU A 28 -1.20 44.05 -1.19
N LEU A 29 -1.20 43.77 0.12
CA LEU A 29 -1.97 44.52 1.11
C LEU A 29 -1.52 45.99 1.20
N GLN A 30 -0.22 46.26 1.15
CA GLN A 30 0.32 47.64 1.13
C GLN A 30 -0.13 48.41 -0.11
N ARG A 31 -0.03 47.80 -1.31
CA ARG A 31 -0.51 48.41 -2.56
C ARG A 31 -1.99 48.78 -2.51
N LEU A 32 -2.82 47.93 -1.92
CA LEU A 32 -4.26 48.19 -1.77
C LEU A 32 -4.55 49.40 -0.85
N LEU A 33 -3.76 49.60 0.21
CA LEU A 33 -3.87 50.78 1.07
C LEU A 33 -3.34 52.05 0.38
N ASP A 34 -2.22 51.96 -0.33
CA ASP A 34 -1.60 53.10 -1.00
C ASP A 34 -2.47 53.64 -2.13
N TYR A 35 -3.11 52.75 -2.90
CA TYR A 35 -4.06 53.13 -3.95
C TYR A 35 -5.22 53.95 -3.38
N CYS A 36 -5.75 53.57 -2.21
CA CYS A 36 -6.80 54.33 -1.52
C CYS A 36 -6.33 55.72 -1.06
N LEU A 37 -5.07 55.84 -0.63
CA LEU A 37 -4.48 57.11 -0.18
C LEU A 37 -4.25 58.07 -1.37
N CYS A 38 -3.81 57.54 -2.52
CA CYS A 38 -3.64 58.30 -3.76
C CYS A 38 -4.96 58.86 -4.27
N CYS A 39 -6.05 58.10 -4.24
CA CYS A 39 -7.38 58.59 -4.64
C CYS A 39 -7.93 59.72 -3.74
N LEU A 40 -7.60 59.70 -2.44
CA LEU A 40 -7.97 60.75 -1.48
C LEU A 40 -7.14 62.04 -1.67
N THR A 41 -5.90 61.93 -2.15
CA THR A 41 -4.96 63.05 -2.29
C THR A 41 -4.94 63.66 -3.71
N CYS A 42 -5.24 62.89 -4.76
CA CYS A 42 -5.35 63.39 -6.14
C CYS A 42 -6.69 64.07 -6.47
N GLY A 43 -7.68 64.00 -5.57
CA GLY A 43 -9.02 64.57 -5.80
C GLY A 43 -9.85 63.82 -6.84
N CYS A 44 -9.46 62.61 -7.23
CA CYS A 44 -10.11 61.79 -8.25
C CYS A 44 -11.48 61.18 -7.79
N TYR A 45 -12.07 61.70 -6.72
CA TYR A 45 -13.33 61.27 -6.13
C TYR A 45 -14.49 61.99 -6.86
N PRO A 46 -15.41 61.29 -7.56
CA PRO A 46 -16.52 61.98 -8.22
C PRO A 46 -17.54 62.42 -7.17
N GLY A 47 -17.52 63.71 -6.82
CA GLY A 47 -18.71 64.39 -6.32
C GLY A 47 -19.72 64.52 -7.46
N ASN A 48 -20.99 64.20 -7.20
CA ASN A 48 -22.15 64.33 -8.10
C ASN A 48 -21.96 65.36 -9.22
N GLY A 49 -21.80 64.89 -10.47
CA GLY A 49 -21.80 65.76 -11.64
C GLY A 49 -21.09 65.15 -12.86
N ASN A 50 -21.88 64.51 -13.73
CA ASN A 50 -21.63 64.22 -15.16
C ASN A 50 -20.21 63.89 -15.64
N GLY A 51 -20.01 62.61 -15.96
CA GLY A 51 -19.49 62.19 -17.27
C GLY A 51 -17.99 61.93 -17.40
N PHE A 52 -17.57 60.70 -17.10
CA PHE A 52 -16.54 59.97 -17.85
C PHE A 52 -16.89 58.47 -17.84
N GLN A 53 -16.97 57.87 -19.03
CA GLN A 53 -17.23 56.44 -19.26
C GLN A 53 -15.91 55.66 -19.33
N GLY A 54 -15.81 54.56 -18.58
CA GLY A 54 -14.83 53.48 -18.78
C GLY A 54 -13.85 53.24 -17.62
N ASP A 55 -14.14 52.22 -16.79
CA ASP A 55 -13.21 51.36 -16.03
C ASP A 55 -12.43 51.85 -14.78
N ILE A 56 -12.81 52.93 -14.09
CA ILE A 56 -12.08 53.40 -12.88
C ILE A 56 -12.93 53.39 -11.59
N LEU A 57 -14.18 52.91 -11.63
CA LEU A 57 -15.11 52.98 -10.49
C LEU A 57 -15.08 51.77 -9.53
N GLU A 58 -14.25 50.75 -9.75
CA GLU A 58 -14.24 49.51 -8.93
C GLU A 58 -13.24 49.45 -7.76
N THR A 59 -12.38 50.46 -7.57
CA THR A 59 -11.17 50.33 -6.72
C THR A 59 -11.14 51.22 -5.46
N ALA A 60 -12.29 51.64 -4.93
CA ALA A 60 -12.35 52.27 -3.61
C ALA A 60 -12.72 51.22 -2.54
N LEU A 61 -11.76 50.87 -1.67
CA LEU A 61 -12.03 50.01 -0.51
C LEU A 61 -13.04 50.69 0.42
N THR A 62 -14.01 49.91 0.90
CA THR A 62 -14.88 50.30 2.01
C THR A 62 -14.06 50.53 3.28
N GLU A 63 -14.61 51.25 4.25
CA GLU A 63 -13.89 51.49 5.51
C GLU A 63 -13.65 50.18 6.28
N GLU A 64 -14.59 49.22 6.22
CA GLU A 64 -14.43 47.91 6.82
C GLU A 64 -13.31 47.08 6.17
N GLU A 65 -13.23 47.09 4.84
CA GLU A 65 -12.13 46.44 4.11
C GLU A 65 -10.78 47.09 4.45
N ARG A 66 -10.73 48.42 4.50
CA ARG A 66 -9.50 49.17 4.84
C ARG A 66 -9.03 48.86 6.25
N VAL A 67 -9.93 48.83 7.24
CA VAL A 67 -9.61 48.44 8.62
C VAL A 67 -9.12 46.99 8.66
N SER A 68 -9.75 46.09 7.93
CA SER A 68 -9.38 44.68 7.87
C SER A 68 -7.98 44.47 7.27
N VAL A 69 -7.66 45.17 6.17
CA VAL A 69 -6.32 45.15 5.54
C VAL A 69 -5.26 45.66 6.52
N ARG A 70 -5.51 46.75 7.24
CA ARG A 70 -4.59 47.28 8.25
C ARG A 70 -4.38 46.31 9.42
N ASN A 71 -5.46 45.68 9.88
CA ASN A 71 -5.39 44.69 10.96
C ASN A 71 -4.58 43.46 10.53
N LEU A 72 -4.75 43.02 9.28
CA LEU A 72 -3.99 41.90 8.73
C LEU A 72 -2.51 42.25 8.54
N LEU A 73 -2.19 43.43 7.99
CA LEU A 73 -0.80 43.91 7.89
C LEU A 73 -0.12 43.99 9.25
N ARG A 74 -0.78 44.58 10.26
CA ARG A 74 -0.22 44.64 11.63
C ARG A 74 0.09 43.24 12.17
N TYR A 75 -0.75 42.27 11.84
CA TYR A 75 -0.51 40.89 12.23
C TYR A 75 0.69 40.27 11.51
N LEU A 76 0.79 40.42 10.19
CA LEU A 76 1.93 39.92 9.40
C LEU A 76 3.24 40.61 9.79
N ASP A 77 3.20 41.91 10.10
CA ASP A 77 4.32 42.74 10.54
C ASP A 77 4.77 42.46 11.97
N SER A 78 3.93 41.83 12.82
CA SER A 78 4.26 41.54 14.23
C SER A 78 5.43 40.55 14.43
N ALA A 79 6.14 40.21 13.34
CA ALA A 79 7.36 39.42 13.25
C ALA A 79 7.20 37.98 13.78
N VAL A 80 6.78 37.08 12.88
CA VAL A 80 6.88 35.60 13.03
C VAL A 80 6.39 35.12 14.40
N ALA A 81 5.09 35.27 14.69
CA ALA A 81 4.50 34.58 15.82
C ALA A 81 4.81 33.08 15.68
N LYS A 82 5.62 32.51 16.59
CA LYS A 82 6.10 31.11 16.51
C LYS A 82 4.95 30.10 16.36
N HIS A 83 3.75 30.47 16.81
CA HIS A 83 2.51 29.70 16.71
C HIS A 83 1.34 30.63 16.35
N PRO A 84 1.07 30.85 15.06
CA PRO A 84 -0.09 31.64 14.66
C PRO A 84 -1.40 30.90 14.98
N THR A 85 -2.47 31.64 15.25
CA THR A 85 -3.81 31.13 15.53
C THR A 85 -4.86 31.95 14.79
N ILE A 86 -6.02 31.38 14.48
CA ILE A 86 -7.14 32.16 13.93
C ILE A 86 -8.07 32.53 15.09
N ASN A 87 -7.87 33.73 15.65
CA ASN A 87 -8.77 34.31 16.64
C ASN A 87 -9.94 35.03 15.95
N ASP A 88 -10.94 35.47 16.73
CA ASP A 88 -12.16 36.09 16.19
C ASP A 88 -11.89 37.34 15.34
N GLU A 89 -10.93 38.18 15.74
CA GLU A 89 -10.56 39.38 14.98
C GLU A 89 -9.96 39.04 13.62
N ARG A 90 -9.07 38.03 13.56
CA ARG A 90 -8.44 37.56 12.32
C ARG A 90 -9.46 36.87 11.42
N LEU A 91 -10.31 36.02 12.00
CA LEU A 91 -11.38 35.37 11.26
C LEU A 91 -12.32 36.40 10.63
N ARG A 92 -12.69 37.45 11.38
CA ARG A 92 -13.51 38.55 10.87
C ARG A 92 -12.84 39.28 9.70
N ALA A 93 -11.55 39.61 9.82
CA ALA A 93 -10.81 40.23 8.73
C ALA A 93 -10.75 39.31 7.49
N LEU A 94 -10.44 38.03 7.67
CA LEU A 94 -10.42 37.03 6.59
C LEU A 94 -11.79 36.90 5.91
N CYS A 95 -12.88 36.89 6.67
CA CYS A 95 -14.23 36.88 6.11
C CYS A 95 -14.50 38.13 5.28
N ILE A 96 -14.19 39.33 5.79
CA ILE A 96 -14.40 40.59 5.04
C ILE A 96 -13.63 40.56 3.71
N LEU A 97 -12.36 40.14 3.74
CA LEU A 97 -11.55 40.04 2.53
C LEU A 97 -12.09 38.97 1.55
N THR A 98 -12.55 37.82 2.07
CA THR A 98 -13.06 36.70 1.27
C THR A 98 -14.39 37.03 0.57
N TYR A 99 -15.29 37.74 1.25
CA TYR A 99 -16.61 38.10 0.72
C TYR A 99 -16.63 39.47 0.02
N SER A 100 -15.48 40.13 -0.11
CA SER A 100 -15.34 41.37 -0.88
C SER A 100 -15.64 41.14 -2.36
N GLY A 101 -16.19 42.16 -3.04
CA GLY A 101 -16.28 42.17 -4.50
C GLY A 101 -14.92 42.35 -5.20
N ASN A 102 -13.86 42.69 -4.45
CA ASN A 102 -12.53 42.93 -4.98
C ASN A 102 -11.69 41.63 -5.01
N GLN A 103 -11.29 41.20 -6.20
CA GLN A 103 -10.50 39.99 -6.39
C GLN A 103 -9.13 40.02 -5.69
N GLU A 104 -8.48 41.19 -5.58
CA GLU A 104 -7.20 41.32 -4.89
C GLU A 104 -7.34 41.18 -3.36
N LEU A 105 -8.48 41.56 -2.80
CA LEU A 105 -8.78 41.28 -1.39
C LEU A 105 -9.03 39.79 -1.15
N GLN A 106 -9.77 39.14 -2.04
CA GLN A 106 -9.96 37.69 -1.97
C GLN A 106 -8.62 36.93 -2.12
N ARG A 107 -7.75 37.37 -3.03
CA ARG A 107 -6.39 36.85 -3.18
C ARG A 107 -5.56 37.05 -1.92
N SER A 108 -5.65 38.21 -1.29
CA SER A 108 -5.00 38.48 -0.01
C SER A 108 -5.49 37.55 1.10
N ALA A 109 -6.79 37.26 1.16
CA ALA A 109 -7.35 36.27 2.09
C ALA A 109 -6.79 34.87 1.81
N ALA A 110 -6.75 34.43 0.55
CA ALA A 110 -6.25 33.11 0.18
C ALA A 110 -4.77 32.93 0.52
N LEU A 111 -3.93 33.92 0.23
CA LEU A 111 -2.51 33.92 0.61
C LEU A 111 -2.32 33.92 2.12
N CYS A 112 -3.18 34.61 2.87
CA CYS A 112 -3.15 34.54 4.33
C CYS A 112 -3.51 33.14 4.84
N PHE A 113 -4.46 32.43 4.21
CA PHE A 113 -4.73 31.04 4.57
C PHE A 113 -3.55 30.11 4.29
N VAL A 114 -2.79 30.33 3.22
CA VAL A 114 -1.56 29.57 2.95
C VAL A 114 -0.55 29.77 4.09
N GLU A 115 -0.26 31.02 4.43
CA GLU A 115 0.67 31.37 5.52
C GLU A 115 0.25 30.75 6.86
N LEU A 116 -1.05 30.80 7.17
CA LEU A 116 -1.62 30.15 8.35
C LEU A 116 -1.46 28.64 8.30
N SER A 117 -1.75 28.00 7.16
CA SER A 117 -1.70 26.54 7.00
C SER A 117 -0.29 25.95 7.16
N GLU A 118 0.76 26.72 6.88
CA GLU A 118 2.15 26.27 7.03
C GLU A 118 2.60 26.26 8.50
N ARG A 119 2.09 27.21 9.29
CA ARG A 119 2.60 27.52 10.63
C ARG A 119 1.67 27.10 11.76
N MET A 120 0.37 27.04 11.52
CA MET A 120 -0.62 26.60 12.52
C MET A 120 -0.40 25.12 12.87
N ARG A 121 -0.63 24.80 14.14
CA ARG A 121 -0.62 23.43 14.67
C ARG A 121 -1.93 23.06 15.37
N ASP A 122 -2.75 24.06 15.70
CA ASP A 122 -4.06 23.88 16.30
C ASP A 122 -5.06 23.31 15.30
N GLY A 123 -6.09 22.64 15.83
CA GLY A 123 -7.21 22.17 15.05
C GLY A 123 -8.05 23.33 14.51
N LEU A 124 -8.52 23.18 13.28
CA LEU A 124 -9.47 24.11 12.68
C LEU A 124 -10.84 24.02 13.37
N THR A 125 -11.65 25.07 13.23
CA THR A 125 -13.07 25.09 13.60
C THR A 125 -13.96 25.23 12.38
N GLU A 126 -15.24 24.86 12.50
CA GLU A 126 -16.20 24.88 11.38
C GLU A 126 -16.32 26.28 10.75
N ILE A 127 -16.34 27.33 11.57
CA ILE A 127 -16.44 28.73 11.13
C ILE A 127 -15.17 29.15 10.36
N GLN A 128 -14.00 28.60 10.68
CA GLN A 128 -12.75 28.89 9.98
C GLN A 128 -12.72 28.26 8.57
N MET A 129 -13.51 27.22 8.33
CA MET A 129 -13.56 26.53 7.03
C MET A 129 -14.47 27.24 6.02
N GLU A 130 -15.51 27.94 6.47
CA GLU A 130 -16.46 28.64 5.58
C GLU A 130 -15.79 29.58 4.56
N PRO A 131 -14.93 30.55 4.94
CA PRO A 131 -14.26 31.42 3.97
C PRO A 131 -13.35 30.62 3.02
N LEU A 132 -12.70 29.57 3.50
CA LEU A 132 -11.82 28.75 2.67
C LEU A 132 -12.61 27.97 1.59
N VAL A 133 -13.81 27.46 1.94
CA VAL A 133 -14.73 26.82 0.99
C VAL A 133 -15.21 27.81 -0.08
N VAL A 134 -15.41 29.08 0.28
CA VAL A 134 -15.77 30.13 -0.68
C VAL A 134 -14.64 30.42 -1.65
N LEU A 135 -13.41 30.56 -1.15
CA LEU A 135 -12.22 30.81 -1.98
C LEU A 135 -11.95 29.68 -2.98
N LEU A 136 -12.21 28.41 -2.60
CA LEU A 136 -12.13 27.26 -3.51
C LEU A 136 -13.10 27.33 -4.71
N ARG A 137 -14.17 28.13 -4.62
CA ARG A 137 -15.15 28.30 -5.71
C ARG A 137 -14.86 29.53 -6.57
N SER A 138 -13.77 30.24 -6.29
CA SER A 138 -13.35 31.37 -7.11
C SER A 138 -13.04 30.91 -8.54
N ARG A 139 -13.17 31.83 -9.50
CA ARG A 139 -12.74 31.61 -10.90
C ARG A 139 -11.35 32.21 -11.17
N ASP A 140 -10.77 32.88 -10.17
CA ASP A 140 -9.42 33.41 -10.25
C ASP A 140 -8.41 32.31 -9.94
N ILE A 141 -7.50 32.08 -10.88
CA ILE A 141 -6.55 30.97 -10.81
C ILE A 141 -5.54 31.10 -9.66
N GLN A 142 -5.25 32.32 -9.21
CA GLN A 142 -4.31 32.59 -8.13
C GLN A 142 -4.99 32.35 -6.78
N ILE A 143 -6.29 32.67 -6.68
CA ILE A 143 -7.13 32.31 -5.54
C ILE A 143 -7.29 30.78 -5.46
N GLU A 144 -7.62 30.11 -6.55
CA GLU A 144 -7.74 28.64 -6.59
C GLU A 144 -6.44 27.95 -6.13
N LYS A 145 -5.27 28.40 -6.63
CA LYS A 145 -3.96 27.89 -6.23
C LYS A 145 -3.70 28.05 -4.73
N ALA A 146 -3.90 29.25 -4.20
CA ALA A 146 -3.65 29.54 -2.80
C ALA A 146 -4.64 28.79 -1.89
N ALA A 147 -5.93 28.76 -2.24
CA ALA A 147 -6.95 28.07 -1.47
C ALA A 147 -6.71 26.55 -1.43
N THR A 148 -6.42 25.93 -2.58
CA THR A 148 -6.12 24.49 -2.65
C THR A 148 -4.85 24.11 -1.90
N LEU A 149 -3.79 24.95 -1.99
CA LEU A 149 -2.56 24.75 -1.23
C LEU A 149 -2.81 24.83 0.28
N ALA A 150 -3.57 25.84 0.74
CA ALA A 150 -3.89 25.99 2.15
C ALA A 150 -4.66 24.80 2.71
N VAL A 151 -5.70 24.33 2.00
CA VAL A 151 -6.46 23.13 2.39
C VAL A 151 -5.55 21.90 2.42
N SER A 152 -4.71 21.71 1.40
CA SER A 152 -3.76 20.60 1.34
C SER A 152 -2.82 20.59 2.56
N ASN A 153 -2.26 21.75 2.91
CA ASN A 153 -1.40 21.91 4.09
C ASN A 153 -2.14 21.59 5.40
N PHE A 154 -3.38 22.06 5.56
CA PHE A 154 -4.17 21.75 6.76
C PHE A 154 -4.51 20.26 6.90
N VAL A 155 -4.66 19.54 5.78
CA VAL A 155 -4.87 18.09 5.75
C VAL A 155 -3.59 17.31 6.02
N LEU A 156 -2.46 17.75 5.45
CA LEU A 156 -1.19 17.03 5.48
C LEU A 156 -0.39 17.28 6.77
N ASN A 157 -0.30 18.54 7.18
CA ASN A 157 0.55 18.99 8.28
C ASN A 157 -0.24 19.29 9.58
N GLY A 158 -1.57 19.36 9.49
CA GLY A 158 -2.45 19.62 10.62
C GLY A 158 -2.78 18.37 11.45
N PRO A 159 -3.45 18.55 12.61
CA PRO A 159 -3.93 17.43 13.43
C PRO A 159 -5.00 16.62 12.69
N GLU A 160 -5.13 15.33 13.04
CA GLU A 160 -6.09 14.41 12.41
C GLU A 160 -7.56 14.91 12.49
N SER A 161 -7.89 15.72 13.50
CA SER A 161 -9.19 16.38 13.63
C SER A 161 -9.54 17.25 12.43
N ASN A 162 -8.54 17.84 11.76
CA ASN A 162 -8.76 18.67 10.56
C ASN A 162 -9.35 17.85 9.43
N LYS A 163 -8.91 16.59 9.21
CA LYS A 163 -9.43 15.75 8.14
C LYS A 163 -10.93 15.53 8.30
N LYS A 164 -11.36 15.19 9.52
CA LYS A 164 -12.78 14.99 9.84
C LYS A 164 -13.58 16.27 9.63
N LEU A 165 -13.07 17.40 10.11
CA LEU A 165 -13.75 18.69 10.00
C LEU A 165 -13.88 19.13 8.54
N ILE A 166 -12.79 19.10 7.77
CA ILE A 166 -12.73 19.50 6.37
C ILE A 166 -13.75 18.74 5.53
N LEU A 167 -13.94 17.45 5.82
CA LEU A 167 -14.98 16.63 5.19
C LEU A 167 -16.38 17.13 5.56
N SER A 168 -16.67 17.32 6.86
CA SER A 168 -17.98 17.84 7.29
C SER A 168 -18.28 19.26 6.80
N SER A 169 -17.26 20.06 6.46
CA SER A 169 -17.42 21.42 5.94
C SER A 169 -17.77 21.50 4.44
N GLY A 170 -17.94 20.37 3.75
CA GLY A 170 -18.35 20.35 2.34
C GLY A 170 -17.25 20.78 1.35
N VAL A 171 -15.98 20.72 1.76
CA VAL A 171 -14.81 21.04 0.90
C VAL A 171 -14.65 20.07 -0.26
N LEU A 172 -15.13 18.83 -0.12
CA LEU A 172 -14.91 17.78 -1.09
C LEU A 172 -15.52 18.09 -2.47
N ALA A 173 -16.71 18.69 -2.51
CA ALA A 173 -17.36 19.02 -3.77
C ALA A 173 -16.58 20.07 -4.60
N PRO A 174 -16.16 21.23 -4.03
CA PRO A 174 -15.23 22.15 -4.70
C PRO A 174 -13.92 21.47 -5.14
N LEU A 175 -13.31 20.62 -4.31
CA LEU A 175 -12.09 19.92 -4.70
C LEU A 175 -12.32 18.99 -5.90
N ILE A 176 -13.43 18.24 -5.94
CA ILE A 176 -13.72 17.37 -7.09
C ILE A 176 -13.87 18.21 -8.37
N GLN A 177 -14.50 19.38 -8.31
CA GLN A 177 -14.59 20.29 -9.45
C GLN A 177 -13.21 20.79 -9.89
N LEU A 178 -12.34 21.15 -8.95
CA LEU A 178 -10.99 21.66 -9.23
C LEU A 178 -10.02 20.60 -9.77
N LEU A 179 -10.34 19.29 -9.69
CA LEU A 179 -9.59 18.25 -10.41
C LEU A 179 -9.60 18.48 -11.92
N GLN A 180 -10.61 19.16 -12.45
CA GLN A 180 -10.76 19.50 -13.86
C GLN A 180 -10.24 20.91 -14.20
N SER A 181 -9.56 21.59 -13.27
CA SER A 181 -8.94 22.89 -13.55
C SER A 181 -7.90 22.75 -14.68
N GLU A 182 -7.86 23.74 -15.58
CA GLU A 182 -6.84 23.80 -16.64
C GLU A 182 -5.43 24.08 -16.08
N ASN A 183 -5.34 24.48 -14.81
CA ASN A 183 -4.05 24.73 -14.17
C ASN A 183 -3.52 23.51 -13.43
N THR A 184 -2.37 23.05 -13.89
CA THR A 184 -1.67 21.88 -13.34
C THR A 184 -1.34 21.99 -11.85
N GLU A 185 -1.05 23.19 -11.34
CA GLU A 185 -0.74 23.36 -9.91
C GLU A 185 -2.00 23.21 -9.05
N VAL A 186 -3.13 23.75 -9.51
CA VAL A 186 -4.44 23.53 -8.88
C VAL A 186 -4.81 22.06 -8.90
N GLN A 187 -4.64 21.38 -10.05
CA GLN A 187 -4.86 19.93 -10.15
C GLN A 187 -3.96 19.16 -9.18
N CYS A 188 -2.68 19.51 -9.10
CA CYS A 188 -1.70 18.85 -8.24
C CYS A 188 -2.07 18.99 -6.75
N ASN A 189 -2.34 20.21 -6.29
CA ASN A 189 -2.73 20.50 -4.92
C ASN A 189 -4.03 19.80 -4.54
N THR A 190 -5.02 19.89 -5.42
CA THR A 190 -6.34 19.28 -5.25
C THR A 190 -6.25 17.75 -5.17
N CYS A 191 -5.54 17.15 -6.11
CA CYS A 191 -5.38 15.70 -6.18
C CYS A 191 -4.56 15.17 -5.00
N GLY A 192 -3.49 15.87 -4.60
CA GLY A 192 -2.69 15.53 -3.42
C GLY A 192 -3.49 15.63 -2.12
N CYS A 193 -4.32 16.67 -1.99
CA CYS A 193 -5.24 16.83 -0.86
C CYS A 193 -6.23 15.66 -0.79
N ILE A 194 -6.92 15.33 -1.90
CA ILE A 194 -7.85 14.20 -1.98
C ILE A 194 -7.15 12.89 -1.65
N THR A 195 -5.96 12.64 -2.21
CA THR A 195 -5.16 11.45 -1.94
C THR A 195 -4.91 11.28 -0.44
N THR A 196 -4.55 12.38 0.23
CA THR A 196 -4.27 12.38 1.67
C THR A 196 -5.54 12.14 2.50
N ILE A 197 -6.67 12.72 2.10
CA ILE A 197 -7.98 12.53 2.75
C ILE A 197 -8.40 11.05 2.71
N VAL A 198 -8.16 10.35 1.60
CA VAL A 198 -8.54 8.94 1.44
C VAL A 198 -7.44 7.94 1.85
N THR A 199 -6.28 8.42 2.29
CA THR A 199 -5.15 7.57 2.67
C THR A 199 -5.47 6.74 3.91
N THR A 200 -5.24 5.44 3.82
CA THR A 200 -5.41 4.51 4.95
C THR A 200 -4.10 4.42 5.73
N GLY A 201 -4.03 5.05 6.90
CA GLY A 201 -2.84 4.97 7.76
C GLY A 201 -2.61 3.55 8.28
N LYS A 202 -1.38 3.03 8.22
CA LYS A 202 -1.03 1.67 8.66
C LYS A 202 -0.57 1.54 10.12
N TYR A 203 -0.34 2.64 10.87
CA TYR A 203 0.45 2.57 12.12
C TYR A 203 0.08 3.51 13.27
N THR A 204 -1.20 3.90 13.45
CA THR A 204 -1.57 4.76 14.59
C THR A 204 -2.45 4.03 15.60
N CYS A 205 -2.18 4.28 16.89
CA CYS A 205 -2.93 3.80 18.07
C CYS A 205 -4.42 4.24 18.11
N TYR A 206 -4.86 5.05 17.14
CA TYR A 206 -6.25 5.44 16.88
C TYR A 206 -6.89 4.71 15.68
N TYR A 207 -6.31 3.57 15.28
CA TYR A 207 -6.62 2.81 14.06
C TYR A 207 -8.12 2.71 13.76
N MET A 208 -8.97 2.42 14.75
CA MET A 208 -10.41 2.27 14.52
C MET A 208 -11.11 3.59 14.12
N ILE A 209 -10.82 4.71 14.79
CA ILE A 209 -11.43 6.01 14.47
C ILE A 209 -10.91 6.53 13.12
N THR A 210 -9.61 6.38 12.86
CA THR A 210 -9.00 6.73 11.57
C THR A 210 -9.63 5.90 10.44
N LEU A 211 -9.75 4.58 10.61
CA LEU A 211 -10.38 3.72 9.60
C LEU A 211 -11.83 4.09 9.32
N ILE A 212 -12.64 4.36 10.34
CA ILE A 212 -14.04 4.77 10.15
C ILE A 212 -14.11 6.06 9.34
N THR A 213 -13.31 7.05 9.72
CA THR A 213 -13.28 8.36 9.05
C THR A 213 -12.81 8.20 7.60
N THR A 214 -11.69 7.52 7.36
CA THR A 214 -11.17 7.30 5.99
C THR A 214 -12.16 6.51 5.13
N ASN A 215 -12.83 5.48 5.67
CA ASN A 215 -13.84 4.74 4.92
C ASN A 215 -15.06 5.59 4.57
N GLN A 216 -15.46 6.51 5.44
CA GLN A 216 -16.49 7.50 5.13
C GLN A 216 -16.03 8.44 4.02
N SER A 217 -14.81 9.00 4.10
CA SER A 217 -14.25 9.87 3.04
C SER A 217 -14.21 9.19 1.69
N LYS A 218 -13.80 7.90 1.65
CA LYS A 218 -13.79 7.11 0.42
C LYS A 218 -15.18 6.97 -0.17
N ARG A 219 -16.20 6.68 0.65
CA ARG A 219 -17.59 6.58 0.18
C ARG A 219 -18.07 7.92 -0.35
N GLU A 220 -17.80 9.00 0.36
CA GLU A 220 -18.24 10.35 -0.02
C GLU A 220 -17.60 10.82 -1.33
N LEU A 221 -16.30 10.57 -1.53
CA LEU A 221 -15.59 10.85 -2.79
C LEU A 221 -16.21 10.08 -3.96
N VAL A 222 -16.55 8.82 -3.73
CA VAL A 222 -17.19 7.96 -4.75
C VAL A 222 -18.59 8.47 -5.08
N THR A 223 -19.43 8.75 -4.09
CA THR A 223 -20.80 9.23 -4.30
C THR A 223 -20.86 10.64 -4.89
N SER A 224 -19.83 11.45 -4.65
CA SER A 224 -19.72 12.81 -5.19
C SER A 224 -19.13 12.87 -6.59
N GLY A 225 -18.90 11.72 -7.25
CA GLY A 225 -18.42 11.66 -8.63
C GLY A 225 -16.91 11.86 -8.81
N GLY A 226 -16.11 11.73 -7.75
CA GLY A 226 -14.67 11.98 -7.80
C GLY A 226 -13.84 10.96 -8.57
N ILE A 227 -14.39 9.78 -8.91
CA ILE A 227 -13.64 8.74 -9.63
C ILE A 227 -13.31 9.16 -11.06
N ALA A 228 -14.28 9.65 -11.83
CA ALA A 228 -14.06 9.95 -13.25
C ALA A 228 -12.95 10.98 -13.48
N PRO A 229 -12.91 12.13 -12.76
CA PRO A 229 -11.78 13.07 -12.87
C PRO A 229 -10.44 12.45 -12.45
N LEU A 230 -10.42 11.60 -11.41
CA LEU A 230 -9.18 10.92 -11.00
C LEU A 230 -8.67 9.96 -12.07
N ILE A 231 -9.56 9.21 -12.73
CA ILE A 231 -9.19 8.33 -13.85
C ILE A 231 -8.57 9.13 -15.00
N GLU A 232 -9.15 10.29 -15.34
CA GLU A 232 -8.61 11.18 -16.36
C GLU A 232 -7.19 11.68 -16.00
N LEU A 233 -6.99 12.11 -14.75
CA LEU A 233 -5.72 12.66 -14.27
C LEU A 233 -4.58 11.65 -14.17
N VAL A 234 -4.84 10.33 -14.15
CA VAL A 234 -3.77 9.33 -14.28
C VAL A 234 -3.04 9.45 -15.63
N ASN A 235 -3.68 10.02 -16.65
CA ASN A 235 -3.05 10.29 -17.94
C ASN A 235 -2.43 11.70 -18.05
N SER A 236 -2.36 12.45 -16.94
CA SER A 236 -1.73 13.78 -16.94
C SER A 236 -0.27 13.74 -17.40
N TYR A 237 0.17 14.80 -18.09
CA TYR A 237 1.57 14.99 -18.46
C TYR A 237 2.44 15.40 -17.25
N ASP A 238 1.85 16.01 -16.21
CA ASP A 238 2.57 16.33 -14.98
C ASP A 238 2.66 15.09 -14.08
N ILE A 239 3.89 14.72 -13.74
CA ILE A 239 4.14 13.49 -12.98
C ILE A 239 3.61 13.56 -11.54
N ARG A 240 3.58 14.75 -10.93
CA ARG A 240 3.04 14.94 -9.56
C ARG A 240 1.53 14.69 -9.57
N VAL A 241 0.83 15.22 -10.57
CA VAL A 241 -0.61 14.99 -10.77
C VAL A 241 -0.89 13.50 -11.00
N LYS A 242 -0.12 12.86 -11.89
CA LYS A 242 -0.24 11.43 -12.17
C LYS A 242 -0.01 10.56 -10.93
N ARG A 243 1.03 10.83 -10.14
CA ARG A 243 1.32 10.14 -8.87
C ARG A 243 0.17 10.29 -7.89
N ASN A 244 -0.31 11.51 -7.67
CA ASN A 244 -1.43 11.80 -6.78
C ASN A 244 -2.70 11.05 -7.26
N ALA A 245 -3.04 11.14 -8.54
CA ALA A 245 -4.25 10.50 -9.08
C ALA A 245 -4.19 8.98 -8.92
N THR A 246 -3.06 8.36 -9.29
CA THR A 246 -2.86 6.91 -9.15
C THR A 246 -2.87 6.48 -7.69
N GLY A 247 -2.28 7.27 -6.79
CA GLY A 247 -2.30 7.06 -5.34
C GLY A 247 -3.71 7.16 -4.75
N ALA A 248 -4.53 8.10 -5.21
CA ALA A 248 -5.94 8.21 -4.81
C ALA A 248 -6.75 6.97 -5.25
N LEU A 249 -6.56 6.51 -6.49
CA LEU A 249 -7.21 5.28 -6.99
C LEU A 249 -6.78 4.06 -6.17
N LEU A 250 -5.49 3.91 -5.87
CA LEU A 250 -4.98 2.88 -4.96
C LEU A 250 -5.69 2.93 -3.62
N ASN A 251 -5.76 4.10 -2.99
CA ASN A 251 -6.38 4.27 -1.66
C ASN A 251 -7.86 3.85 -1.64
N LEU A 252 -8.58 4.11 -2.74
CA LEU A 252 -9.97 3.69 -2.92
C LEU A 252 -10.11 2.16 -3.04
N THR A 253 -9.12 1.44 -3.58
CA THR A 253 -9.19 -0.03 -3.75
C THR A 253 -9.22 -0.85 -2.45
N HIS A 254 -8.91 -0.22 -1.31
CA HIS A 254 -8.99 -0.86 0.01
C HIS A 254 -10.44 -1.04 0.51
N LEU A 255 -11.44 -0.41 -0.13
CA LEU A 255 -12.85 -0.60 0.20
C LEU A 255 -13.56 -1.38 -0.91
N GLN A 256 -14.27 -2.46 -0.56
CA GLN A 256 -14.92 -3.34 -1.55
C GLN A 256 -15.94 -2.61 -2.43
N SER A 257 -16.78 -1.76 -1.84
CA SER A 257 -17.76 -0.98 -2.59
C SER A 257 -17.10 -0.03 -3.59
N SER A 258 -15.98 0.59 -3.21
CA SER A 258 -15.20 1.47 -4.08
C SER A 258 -14.53 0.71 -5.22
N ARG A 259 -14.03 -0.51 -4.99
CA ARG A 259 -13.47 -1.35 -6.08
C ARG A 259 -14.48 -1.61 -7.18
N ASN A 260 -15.71 -1.98 -6.84
CA ASN A 260 -16.75 -2.23 -7.83
C ASN A 260 -17.04 -0.99 -8.68
N GLU A 261 -17.08 0.18 -8.04
CA GLU A 261 -17.34 1.43 -8.74
C GLU A 261 -16.16 1.87 -9.62
N LEU A 262 -14.93 1.70 -9.15
CA LEU A 262 -13.72 1.94 -9.95
C LEU A 262 -13.71 1.10 -11.23
N VAL A 263 -14.04 -0.19 -11.13
CA VAL A 263 -14.13 -1.08 -12.29
C VAL A 263 -15.27 -0.62 -13.22
N ARG A 264 -16.44 -0.28 -12.67
CA ARG A 264 -17.60 0.21 -13.45
C ARG A 264 -17.28 1.48 -14.24
N GLN A 265 -16.48 2.38 -13.68
CA GLN A 265 -16.07 3.63 -14.33
C GLN A 265 -14.81 3.51 -15.21
N GLY A 266 -14.28 2.31 -15.42
CA GLY A 266 -13.17 2.10 -16.36
C GLY A 266 -11.77 2.38 -15.80
N ALA A 267 -11.55 2.20 -14.49
CA ALA A 267 -10.22 2.39 -13.91
C ALA A 267 -9.18 1.35 -14.38
N LEU A 268 -9.61 0.13 -14.75
CA LEU A 268 -8.70 -0.96 -15.12
C LEU A 268 -7.82 -0.63 -16.34
N PRO A 269 -8.35 -0.25 -17.52
CA PRO A 269 -7.51 0.11 -18.67
C PRO A 269 -6.44 1.16 -18.34
N VAL A 270 -6.81 2.18 -17.57
CA VAL A 270 -5.93 3.29 -17.24
C VAL A 270 -4.82 2.86 -16.26
N LEU A 271 -5.14 2.02 -15.28
CA LEU A 271 -4.14 1.45 -14.36
C LEU A 271 -3.19 0.46 -15.07
N ILE A 272 -3.69 -0.30 -16.05
CA ILE A 272 -2.88 -1.20 -16.89
C ILE A 272 -1.92 -0.37 -17.76
N GLN A 273 -2.38 0.73 -18.34
CA GLN A 273 -1.49 1.66 -19.04
C GLN A 273 -0.43 2.25 -18.09
N ALA A 274 -0.83 2.68 -16.90
CA ALA A 274 0.08 3.27 -15.91
C ALA A 274 1.10 2.26 -15.32
N LEU A 275 0.86 0.95 -15.45
CA LEU A 275 1.84 -0.10 -15.12
C LEU A 275 3.15 0.04 -15.92
N HIS A 276 3.06 0.61 -17.13
CA HIS A 276 4.17 0.85 -18.04
C HIS A 276 4.90 2.18 -17.80
N SER A 277 4.50 2.94 -16.77
CA SER A 277 5.15 4.20 -16.43
C SER A 277 6.63 3.98 -16.04
N ASP A 278 7.51 4.85 -16.54
CA ASP A 278 8.91 4.92 -16.09
C ASP A 278 9.05 5.51 -14.67
N ASP A 279 7.98 6.14 -14.18
CA ASP A 279 7.92 6.66 -12.83
C ASP A 279 7.66 5.55 -11.79
N PRO A 280 8.56 5.38 -10.80
CA PRO A 280 8.45 4.29 -9.84
C PRO A 280 7.25 4.38 -8.90
N GLU A 281 6.81 5.60 -8.55
CA GLU A 281 5.69 5.78 -7.64
C GLU A 281 4.38 5.46 -8.34
N VAL A 282 4.21 5.97 -9.58
CA VAL A 282 3.06 5.59 -10.43
C VAL A 282 3.03 4.09 -10.64
N GLN A 283 4.16 3.48 -11.01
CA GLN A 283 4.24 2.04 -11.24
C GLN A 283 3.90 1.24 -9.97
N TYR A 284 4.44 1.63 -8.81
CA TYR A 284 4.09 1.05 -7.52
C TYR A 284 2.58 1.16 -7.22
N TYR A 285 2.00 2.35 -7.38
CA TYR A 285 0.58 2.58 -7.08
C TYR A 285 -0.33 1.78 -8.02
N SER A 286 0.01 1.70 -9.31
CA SER A 286 -0.73 0.92 -10.30
C SER A 286 -0.68 -0.58 -9.99
N ILE A 287 0.49 -1.15 -9.70
CA ILE A 287 0.62 -2.57 -9.34
C ILE A 287 -0.17 -2.88 -8.07
N ALA A 288 -0.03 -2.04 -7.05
CA ALA A 288 -0.73 -2.24 -5.79
C ALA A 288 -2.27 -2.16 -5.97
N ALA A 289 -2.76 -1.25 -6.81
CA ALA A 289 -4.18 -1.14 -7.13
C ALA A 289 -4.68 -2.40 -7.87
N LEU A 290 -3.96 -2.85 -8.90
CA LEU A 290 -4.25 -4.07 -9.65
C LEU A 290 -4.20 -5.32 -8.76
N SER A 291 -3.23 -5.40 -7.85
CA SER A 291 -3.13 -6.46 -6.84
C SER A 291 -4.36 -6.50 -5.93
N ASN A 292 -4.86 -5.34 -5.48
CA ASN A 292 -6.07 -5.23 -4.66
C ASN A 292 -7.35 -5.61 -5.42
N PHE A 293 -7.41 -5.39 -6.73
CA PHE A 293 -8.47 -5.90 -7.60
C PHE A 293 -8.38 -7.42 -7.73
N ALA A 294 -7.18 -7.96 -7.97
CA ALA A 294 -6.95 -9.39 -8.21
C ALA A 294 -7.34 -10.30 -7.03
N VAL A 295 -7.58 -9.76 -5.84
CA VAL A 295 -8.18 -10.51 -4.71
C VAL A 295 -9.56 -11.08 -5.06
N HIS A 296 -10.33 -10.42 -5.92
CA HIS A 296 -11.68 -10.85 -6.32
C HIS A 296 -11.69 -11.52 -7.69
N GLU A 297 -12.25 -12.72 -7.76
CA GLU A 297 -12.37 -13.51 -9.00
C GLU A 297 -12.99 -12.71 -10.15
N LYS A 298 -14.12 -12.05 -9.90
CA LYS A 298 -14.78 -11.22 -10.92
C LYS A 298 -13.87 -10.13 -11.49
N HIS A 299 -13.02 -9.50 -10.65
CA HIS A 299 -12.11 -8.46 -11.11
C HIS A 299 -10.92 -9.06 -11.86
N ARG A 300 -10.43 -10.25 -11.47
CA ARG A 300 -9.44 -11.00 -12.27
C ARG A 300 -9.95 -11.30 -13.66
N THR A 301 -11.17 -11.80 -13.80
CA THR A 301 -11.80 -12.04 -15.12
C THR A 301 -11.87 -10.77 -15.97
N MET A 302 -12.19 -9.62 -15.36
CA MET A 302 -12.22 -8.34 -16.08
C MET A 302 -10.82 -7.87 -16.49
N MET A 303 -9.80 -8.06 -15.63
CA MET A 303 -8.41 -7.77 -15.96
C MET A 303 -7.93 -8.61 -17.14
N VAL A 304 -8.34 -9.90 -17.18
CA VAL A 304 -8.09 -10.80 -18.31
C VAL A 304 -8.71 -10.22 -19.59
N ALA A 305 -9.98 -9.84 -19.56
CA ALA A 305 -10.69 -9.32 -20.73
C ALA A 305 -10.07 -8.03 -21.32
N VAL A 306 -9.45 -7.19 -20.49
CA VAL A 306 -8.90 -5.88 -20.91
C VAL A 306 -7.45 -5.97 -21.37
N GLY A 307 -6.61 -6.82 -20.74
CA GLY A 307 -5.18 -6.80 -20.99
C GLY A 307 -4.41 -8.01 -20.47
N HIS A 308 -5.06 -9.16 -20.27
CA HIS A 308 -4.51 -10.36 -19.61
C HIS A 308 -3.01 -10.57 -19.76
N PHE A 309 -2.59 -10.80 -21.01
CA PHE A 309 -1.22 -11.13 -21.37
C PHE A 309 -0.25 -10.00 -21.04
N ASP A 310 -0.64 -8.76 -21.35
CA ASP A 310 0.16 -7.57 -21.12
C ASP A 310 0.42 -7.33 -19.62
N ILE A 311 -0.62 -7.48 -18.79
CA ILE A 311 -0.50 -7.36 -17.34
C ILE A 311 0.50 -8.37 -16.78
N ILE A 312 0.34 -9.65 -17.11
CA ILE A 312 1.21 -10.72 -16.58
C ILE A 312 2.64 -10.53 -17.09
N PHE A 313 2.82 -10.28 -18.38
CA PHE A 313 4.12 -10.08 -18.99
C PHE A 313 4.87 -8.91 -18.35
N GLN A 314 4.21 -7.77 -18.18
CA GLN A 314 4.81 -6.60 -17.57
C GLN A 314 5.11 -6.81 -16.08
N LEU A 315 4.25 -7.51 -15.33
CA LEU A 315 4.54 -7.87 -13.94
C LEU A 315 5.76 -8.81 -13.81
N ILE A 316 5.93 -9.77 -14.73
CA ILE A 316 7.11 -10.65 -14.77
C ILE A 316 8.38 -9.82 -15.01
N LYS A 317 8.36 -8.87 -15.95
CA LYS A 317 9.48 -7.96 -16.20
C LYS A 317 9.85 -7.16 -14.94
N LEU A 318 8.85 -6.77 -14.14
CA LEU A 318 9.04 -6.01 -12.91
C LEU A 318 9.60 -6.83 -11.75
N LEU A 319 9.63 -8.16 -11.83
CA LEU A 319 10.40 -9.00 -10.91
C LEU A 319 11.91 -8.76 -11.04
N GLY A 320 12.38 -8.20 -12.15
CA GLY A 320 13.77 -7.76 -12.32
C GLY A 320 14.04 -6.31 -11.87
N CYS A 321 13.08 -5.64 -11.25
CA CYS A 321 13.22 -4.23 -10.86
C CYS A 321 14.17 -4.05 -9.67
N VAL A 322 15.12 -3.11 -9.78
CA VAL A 322 16.07 -2.78 -8.70
C VAL A 322 15.36 -2.20 -7.47
N ARG A 323 14.18 -1.60 -7.64
CA ARG A 323 13.41 -1.01 -6.55
C ARG A 323 12.57 -2.06 -5.86
N GLU A 324 13.03 -2.49 -4.69
CA GLU A 324 12.40 -3.56 -3.91
C GLU A 324 10.89 -3.36 -3.69
N LYS A 325 10.41 -2.13 -3.41
CA LYS A 325 8.98 -1.88 -3.23
C LYS A 325 8.14 -2.23 -4.46
N VAL A 326 8.65 -1.97 -5.66
CA VAL A 326 7.97 -2.28 -6.93
C VAL A 326 7.99 -3.79 -7.17
N LEU A 327 9.15 -4.41 -6.99
CA LEU A 327 9.34 -5.85 -7.12
C LEU A 327 8.45 -6.63 -6.16
N CYS A 328 8.41 -6.24 -4.88
CA CYS A 328 7.55 -6.84 -3.86
C CYS A 328 6.07 -6.76 -4.26
N GLN A 329 5.61 -5.60 -4.77
CA GLN A 329 4.24 -5.48 -5.25
C GLN A 329 3.97 -6.32 -6.50
N ALA A 330 4.95 -6.48 -7.39
CA ALA A 330 4.82 -7.36 -8.56
C ALA A 330 4.66 -8.83 -8.12
N CYS A 331 5.43 -9.29 -7.13
CA CYS A 331 5.25 -10.62 -6.52
C CYS A 331 3.83 -10.79 -5.94
N LEU A 332 3.32 -9.79 -5.19
CA LEU A 332 1.98 -9.83 -4.60
C LEU A 332 0.87 -9.85 -5.67
N ALA A 333 1.02 -9.06 -6.73
CA ALA A 333 0.07 -9.04 -7.84
C ALA A 333 0.04 -10.38 -8.59
N LEU A 334 1.22 -10.95 -8.91
CA LEU A 334 1.33 -12.27 -9.55
C LEU A 334 0.78 -13.38 -8.66
N ARG A 335 1.04 -13.35 -7.36
CA ARG A 335 0.44 -14.28 -6.38
C ARG A 335 -1.09 -14.26 -6.46
N ASN A 336 -1.70 -13.08 -6.46
CA ASN A 336 -3.16 -12.94 -6.50
C ASN A 336 -3.72 -13.40 -7.85
N LEU A 337 -3.06 -13.09 -8.96
CA LEU A 337 -3.44 -13.58 -10.29
C LEU A 337 -3.30 -15.09 -10.42
N ALA A 338 -2.26 -15.69 -9.84
CA ALA A 338 -2.03 -17.14 -9.76
C ALA A 338 -3.05 -17.89 -8.89
N SER A 339 -4.11 -17.24 -8.41
CA SER A 339 -5.27 -17.92 -7.83
C SER A 339 -6.15 -18.60 -8.88
N ASP A 340 -6.02 -18.21 -10.15
CA ASP A 340 -6.73 -18.85 -11.28
C ASP A 340 -5.80 -19.82 -12.03
N ALA A 341 -6.30 -21.00 -12.37
CA ALA A 341 -5.52 -22.07 -13.01
C ALA A 341 -4.88 -21.65 -14.35
N ASP A 342 -5.60 -20.93 -15.20
CA ASP A 342 -5.07 -20.44 -16.49
C ASP A 342 -3.91 -19.47 -16.29
N ASN A 343 -3.97 -18.63 -15.25
CA ASN A 343 -2.89 -17.71 -14.90
C ASN A 343 -1.68 -18.46 -14.35
N GLN A 344 -1.88 -19.54 -13.60
CA GLN A 344 -0.78 -20.35 -13.06
C GLN A 344 0.10 -20.87 -14.20
N VAL A 345 -0.51 -21.40 -15.26
CA VAL A 345 0.21 -21.91 -16.44
C VAL A 345 0.87 -20.76 -17.19
N LEU A 346 0.11 -19.71 -17.51
CA LEU A 346 0.60 -18.59 -18.31
C LEU A 346 1.80 -17.87 -17.66
N ILE A 347 1.78 -17.68 -16.33
CA ILE A 347 2.88 -17.03 -15.60
C ILE A 347 4.18 -17.85 -15.72
N VAL A 348 4.10 -19.18 -15.74
CA VAL A 348 5.27 -20.05 -15.92
C VAL A 348 5.74 -20.06 -17.37
N GLU A 349 4.82 -20.19 -18.34
CA GLU A 349 5.11 -20.17 -19.78
C GLU A 349 5.80 -18.86 -20.21
N LEU A 350 5.44 -17.74 -19.59
CA LEU A 350 6.06 -16.42 -19.83
C LEU A 350 7.40 -16.22 -19.13
N GLY A 351 7.97 -17.24 -18.50
CA GLY A 351 9.35 -17.22 -18.01
C GLY A 351 9.54 -16.52 -16.67
N SER A 352 8.57 -16.61 -15.74
CA SER A 352 8.70 -16.04 -14.40
C SER A 352 9.73 -16.74 -13.50
N LEU A 353 10.00 -18.03 -13.71
CA LEU A 353 10.79 -18.86 -12.78
C LEU A 353 12.22 -18.36 -12.51
N PRO A 354 13.02 -17.93 -13.52
CA PRO A 354 14.36 -17.40 -13.26
C PRO A 354 14.35 -16.15 -12.36
N PHE A 355 13.35 -15.28 -12.54
CA PHE A 355 13.20 -14.09 -11.72
C PHE A 355 12.80 -14.45 -10.29
N LEU A 356 11.81 -15.33 -10.11
CA LEU A 356 11.41 -15.79 -8.77
C LEU A 356 12.57 -16.47 -8.03
N HIS A 357 13.36 -17.29 -8.72
CA HIS A 357 14.57 -17.89 -8.15
C HIS A 357 15.59 -16.83 -7.70
N LEU A 358 15.82 -15.80 -8.52
CA LEU A 358 16.70 -14.69 -8.16
C LEU A 358 16.18 -13.93 -6.92
N VAL A 359 14.87 -13.68 -6.84
CA VAL A 359 14.26 -13.01 -5.69
C VAL A 359 14.47 -13.83 -4.41
N MET A 360 14.22 -15.13 -4.45
CA MET A 360 14.42 -16.03 -3.30
C MET A 360 15.86 -16.06 -2.79
N LYS A 361 16.84 -15.83 -3.67
CA LYS A 361 18.27 -15.87 -3.32
C LYS A 361 18.80 -14.57 -2.71
N HIS A 362 18.21 -13.43 -3.05
CA HIS A 362 18.80 -12.10 -2.76
C HIS A 362 17.96 -11.20 -1.86
N TYR A 363 16.70 -11.54 -1.62
CA TYR A 363 15.79 -10.73 -0.80
C TYR A 363 15.38 -11.47 0.46
N LEU A 364 14.94 -10.70 1.47
CA LEU A 364 14.51 -11.21 2.77
C LEU A 364 13.11 -10.65 3.11
N LYS A 365 12.51 -11.18 4.18
CA LYS A 365 11.27 -10.66 4.79
C LYS A 365 10.07 -10.63 3.82
N GLU A 366 9.40 -9.49 3.65
CA GLU A 366 8.13 -9.37 2.94
C GLU A 366 8.25 -9.71 1.45
N THR A 367 9.33 -9.27 0.82
CA THR A 367 9.61 -9.54 -0.60
C THR A 367 9.83 -11.03 -0.85
N LEU A 368 10.59 -11.68 0.03
CA LEU A 368 10.82 -13.12 -0.01
C LEU A 368 9.50 -13.88 0.19
N ALA A 369 8.73 -13.55 1.24
CA ALA A 369 7.43 -14.15 1.51
C ALA A 369 6.48 -14.02 0.31
N ALA A 370 6.39 -12.83 -0.31
CA ALA A 370 5.55 -12.62 -1.49
C ALA A 370 5.98 -13.48 -2.69
N SER A 371 7.29 -13.63 -2.92
CA SER A 371 7.82 -14.46 -4.01
C SER A 371 7.54 -15.95 -3.80
N VAL A 372 7.70 -16.44 -2.58
CA VAL A 372 7.46 -17.84 -2.21
C VAL A 372 5.95 -18.15 -2.25
N ALA A 373 5.11 -17.23 -1.78
CA ALA A 373 3.66 -17.34 -1.89
C ALA A 373 3.19 -17.40 -3.34
N CYS A 374 3.81 -16.60 -4.23
CA CYS A 374 3.57 -16.66 -5.67
C CYS A 374 3.95 -18.04 -6.21
N LEU A 375 5.18 -18.50 -5.94
CA LEU A 375 5.68 -19.81 -6.36
C LEU A 375 4.75 -20.94 -5.89
N ARG A 376 4.33 -20.93 -4.62
CA ARG A 376 3.38 -21.89 -4.06
C ARG A 376 2.10 -21.97 -4.89
N ASN A 377 1.50 -20.83 -5.22
CA ASN A 377 0.27 -20.80 -6.02
C ASN A 377 0.51 -21.37 -7.43
N LEU A 378 1.66 -21.09 -8.04
CA LEU A 378 2.02 -21.65 -9.35
C LEU A 378 2.21 -23.18 -9.27
N SER A 379 2.75 -23.70 -8.17
CA SER A 379 2.98 -25.14 -7.96
C SER A 379 1.71 -25.96 -7.78
N ILE A 380 0.54 -25.34 -7.59
CA ILE A 380 -0.75 -26.05 -7.48
C ILE A 380 -1.12 -26.71 -8.82
N HIS A 381 -0.73 -26.12 -9.95
CA HIS A 381 -1.08 -26.64 -11.26
C HIS A 381 -0.10 -27.71 -11.74
N ARG A 382 -0.61 -28.91 -12.04
CA ARG A 382 0.19 -30.05 -12.55
C ARG A 382 1.02 -29.75 -13.81
N ALA A 383 0.60 -28.81 -14.65
CA ALA A 383 1.35 -28.46 -15.87
C ALA A 383 2.63 -27.66 -15.57
N ASN A 384 2.80 -27.16 -14.34
CA ASN A 384 3.96 -26.36 -13.93
C ASN A 384 5.09 -27.22 -13.34
N GLU A 385 5.25 -28.46 -13.79
CA GLU A 385 6.33 -29.37 -13.36
C GLU A 385 7.74 -28.77 -13.53
N ALA A 386 7.90 -27.82 -14.47
CA ALA A 386 9.15 -27.09 -14.69
C ALA A 386 9.69 -26.41 -13.42
N ILE A 387 8.82 -26.04 -12.46
CA ILE A 387 9.20 -25.47 -11.16
C ILE A 387 10.16 -26.40 -10.39
N ILE A 388 9.93 -27.72 -10.46
CA ILE A 388 10.74 -28.73 -9.77
C ILE A 388 12.18 -28.71 -10.31
N THR A 389 12.33 -28.55 -11.62
CA THR A 389 13.62 -28.53 -12.30
C THR A 389 14.31 -27.17 -12.32
N SER A 390 13.63 -26.09 -11.91
CA SER A 390 14.14 -24.72 -12.00
C SER A 390 15.08 -24.30 -10.87
N GLY A 391 15.43 -25.21 -9.95
CA GLY A 391 16.20 -24.88 -8.75
C GLY A 391 15.37 -24.28 -7.62
N ALA A 392 14.03 -24.33 -7.71
CA ALA A 392 13.14 -23.72 -6.72
C ALA A 392 13.13 -24.51 -5.40
N VAL A 393 13.18 -25.84 -5.46
CA VAL A 393 13.24 -26.72 -4.27
C VAL A 393 14.51 -26.44 -3.46
N GLU A 394 15.64 -26.33 -4.13
CA GLU A 394 16.95 -26.01 -3.55
C GLU A 394 16.95 -24.64 -2.88
N ALA A 395 16.33 -23.63 -3.52
CA ALA A 395 16.19 -22.30 -2.94
C ALA A 395 15.32 -22.32 -1.68
N LEU A 396 14.18 -23.04 -1.69
CA LEU A 396 13.30 -23.16 -0.53
C LEU A 396 13.98 -23.87 0.64
N VAL A 397 14.72 -24.94 0.39
CA VAL A 397 15.51 -25.64 1.43
C VAL A 397 16.59 -24.72 2.00
N THR A 398 17.25 -23.91 1.16
CA THR A 398 18.23 -22.93 1.63
C THR A 398 17.60 -21.95 2.62
N VAL A 399 16.44 -21.36 2.28
CA VAL A 399 15.72 -20.43 3.16
C VAL A 399 15.21 -21.12 4.43
N LEU A 400 14.75 -22.37 4.34
CA LEU A 400 14.32 -23.17 5.48
C LEU A 400 15.44 -23.39 6.50
N MET A 401 16.69 -23.51 6.02
CA MET A 401 17.87 -23.75 6.85
C MET A 401 18.47 -22.49 7.46
N GLU A 402 18.01 -21.31 7.05
CA GLU A 402 18.51 -20.05 7.60
C GLU A 402 18.00 -19.82 9.03
N SER A 403 18.93 -19.75 9.98
CA SER A 403 18.64 -19.60 11.43
C SER A 403 17.87 -18.33 11.83
N ARG A 404 17.72 -17.36 10.92
CA ARG A 404 17.08 -16.05 11.18
C ARG A 404 15.81 -15.82 10.34
N THR A 405 15.27 -16.86 9.72
CA THR A 405 14.05 -16.72 8.90
C THR A 405 12.86 -16.37 9.79
N GLU A 406 12.17 -15.28 9.45
CA GLU A 406 10.97 -14.84 10.17
C GLU A 406 9.83 -15.86 10.02
N ILE A 407 9.00 -16.00 11.05
CA ILE A 407 7.92 -17.00 11.07
C ILE A 407 6.93 -16.84 9.90
N SER A 408 6.72 -15.61 9.43
CA SER A 408 5.89 -15.27 8.27
C SER A 408 6.47 -15.87 6.97
N VAL A 409 7.78 -15.76 6.78
CA VAL A 409 8.48 -16.36 5.64
C VAL A 409 8.49 -17.88 5.76
N LEU A 410 8.75 -18.42 6.96
CA LEU A 410 8.70 -19.87 7.20
C LEU A 410 7.32 -20.45 6.89
N GLY A 411 6.23 -19.73 7.20
CA GLY A 411 4.87 -20.12 6.83
C GLY A 411 4.75 -20.36 5.33
N GLU A 412 5.15 -19.39 4.50
CA GLU A 412 5.09 -19.49 3.05
C GLU A 412 6.03 -20.57 2.49
N VAL A 413 7.25 -20.69 3.02
CA VAL A 413 8.24 -21.71 2.58
C VAL A 413 7.73 -23.12 2.85
N THR A 414 7.26 -23.38 4.06
CA THR A 414 6.75 -24.70 4.44
C THR A 414 5.48 -25.04 3.68
N ALA A 415 4.61 -24.07 3.43
CA ALA A 415 3.42 -24.24 2.60
C ALA A 415 3.78 -24.56 1.14
N ALA A 416 4.81 -23.91 0.57
CA ALA A 416 5.30 -24.20 -0.77
C ALA A 416 5.89 -25.62 -0.87
N LEU A 417 6.69 -26.02 0.12
CA LEU A 417 7.26 -27.37 0.18
C LEU A 417 6.17 -28.44 0.30
N ALA A 418 5.16 -28.23 1.15
CA ALA A 418 4.04 -29.17 1.31
C ALA A 418 3.32 -29.44 -0.01
N VAL A 419 3.04 -28.39 -0.80
CA VAL A 419 2.42 -28.51 -2.14
C VAL A 419 3.37 -29.21 -3.12
N LEU A 420 4.63 -28.80 -3.17
CA LEU A 420 5.60 -29.38 -4.11
C LEU A 420 5.82 -30.87 -3.84
N THR A 421 5.82 -31.31 -2.57
CA THR A 421 6.05 -32.71 -2.20
C THR A 421 4.93 -33.66 -2.60
N ASP A 422 3.82 -33.18 -3.15
CA ASP A 422 2.81 -34.05 -3.78
C ASP A 422 3.40 -34.76 -5.01
N GLU A 423 4.35 -34.13 -5.70
CA GLU A 423 5.06 -34.69 -6.85
C GLU A 423 6.29 -35.51 -6.41
N GLU A 424 6.46 -36.70 -7.00
CA GLU A 424 7.54 -37.62 -6.62
C GLU A 424 8.93 -37.03 -6.87
N GLU A 425 9.13 -36.37 -8.01
CA GLU A 425 10.44 -35.80 -8.33
C GLU A 425 10.83 -34.68 -7.35
N ALA A 426 9.87 -33.91 -6.86
CA ALA A 426 10.14 -32.90 -5.83
C ALA A 426 10.55 -33.54 -4.49
N ARG A 427 9.89 -34.65 -4.09
CA ARG A 427 10.30 -35.42 -2.90
C ARG A 427 11.73 -35.94 -3.02
N LEU A 428 12.05 -36.54 -4.16
CA LEU A 428 13.39 -37.10 -4.41
C LEU A 428 14.46 -35.99 -4.40
N ARG A 429 14.19 -34.82 -4.99
CA ARG A 429 15.11 -33.67 -4.95
C ARG A 429 15.31 -33.13 -3.54
N LEU A 430 14.22 -32.99 -2.77
CA LEU A 430 14.28 -32.53 -1.39
C LEU A 430 15.14 -33.48 -0.54
N LEU A 431 14.96 -34.80 -0.69
CA LEU A 431 15.80 -35.82 -0.06
C LEU A 431 17.23 -35.89 -0.63
N GLY A 432 17.50 -35.26 -1.78
CA GLY A 432 18.85 -35.10 -2.31
C GLY A 432 19.66 -34.00 -1.62
N ILE A 433 19.00 -33.03 -0.97
CA ILE A 433 19.64 -31.86 -0.37
C ILE A 433 19.76 -32.07 1.14
N HIS A 434 20.96 -32.44 1.61
CA HIS A 434 21.23 -32.72 3.03
C HIS A 434 20.11 -33.54 3.71
N PRO A 435 19.78 -34.75 3.22
CA PRO A 435 18.55 -35.47 3.56
C PRO A 435 18.25 -35.55 5.06
N SER A 436 19.27 -35.91 5.85
CA SER A 436 19.12 -36.02 7.30
C SER A 436 18.79 -34.70 7.96
N LEU A 437 19.47 -33.62 7.55
CA LEU A 437 19.25 -32.29 8.11
C LEU A 437 17.91 -31.71 7.65
N THR A 438 17.55 -31.87 6.37
CA THR A 438 16.26 -31.39 5.83
C THR A 438 15.09 -32.05 6.50
N LEU A 439 15.14 -33.39 6.66
CA LEU A 439 14.11 -34.11 7.39
C LEU A 439 14.09 -33.74 8.87
N HIS A 440 15.26 -33.57 9.51
CA HIS A 440 15.37 -33.14 10.90
C HIS A 440 14.71 -31.77 11.13
N THR A 441 15.01 -30.79 10.29
CA THR A 441 14.47 -29.43 10.38
C THR A 441 12.95 -29.44 10.20
N LEU A 442 12.42 -30.18 9.23
CA LEU A 442 10.97 -30.31 9.04
C LEU A 442 10.30 -30.99 10.26
N LEU A 443 10.89 -32.05 10.79
CA LEU A 443 10.38 -32.74 11.99
C LEU A 443 10.40 -31.84 13.23
N SER A 444 11.50 -31.10 13.45
CA SER A 444 11.59 -30.16 14.56
C SER A 444 10.59 -29.01 14.40
N LEU A 445 10.41 -28.46 13.20
CA LEU A 445 9.39 -27.43 12.97
C LEU A 445 7.97 -27.95 13.14
N ALA A 446 7.67 -29.17 12.68
CA ALA A 446 6.39 -29.82 12.95
C ALA A 446 6.15 -29.98 14.46
N LYS A 447 7.19 -30.38 15.21
CA LYS A 447 7.07 -30.63 16.65
C LYS A 447 7.09 -29.36 17.50
N ASP A 448 7.98 -28.42 17.24
CA ASP A 448 8.35 -27.39 18.21
C ASP A 448 7.89 -25.98 17.79
N SER A 449 7.42 -25.80 16.55
CA SER A 449 6.94 -24.48 16.09
C SER A 449 5.72 -24.01 16.88
N GLN A 450 5.74 -22.72 17.24
CA GLN A 450 4.62 -22.03 17.88
C GLN A 450 3.54 -21.61 16.86
N SER A 451 3.87 -21.59 15.57
CA SER A 451 2.90 -21.35 14.51
C SER A 451 2.24 -22.67 14.11
N THR A 452 0.92 -22.76 14.32
CA THR A 452 0.12 -23.93 13.93
C THR A 452 0.19 -24.17 12.42
N GLU A 453 0.23 -23.12 11.62
CA GLU A 453 0.39 -23.21 10.16
C GLU A 453 1.73 -23.86 9.77
N VAL A 454 2.85 -23.36 10.30
CA VAL A 454 4.18 -23.93 10.03
C VAL A 454 4.25 -25.38 10.52
N SER A 455 3.73 -25.64 11.72
CA SER A 455 3.67 -26.97 12.30
C SER A 455 2.90 -27.95 11.40
N TYR A 456 1.76 -27.53 10.87
CA TYR A 456 0.90 -28.33 10.00
C TYR A 456 1.52 -28.56 8.62
N ASN A 457 2.05 -27.51 7.99
CA ASN A 457 2.70 -27.59 6.68
C ASN A 457 3.91 -28.54 6.72
N CYS A 458 4.75 -28.44 7.75
CA CYS A 458 5.87 -29.35 7.95
C CYS A 458 5.41 -30.80 8.15
N ALA A 459 4.34 -31.02 8.92
CA ALA A 459 3.79 -32.37 9.09
C ALA A 459 3.29 -32.97 7.77
N GLY A 460 2.61 -32.17 6.94
CA GLY A 460 2.21 -32.55 5.58
C GLY A 460 3.41 -32.93 4.71
N ALA A 461 4.43 -32.08 4.67
CA ALA A 461 5.65 -32.35 3.91
C ALA A 461 6.37 -33.62 4.41
N VAL A 462 6.51 -33.81 5.74
CA VAL A 462 7.13 -35.01 6.33
C VAL A 462 6.39 -36.28 5.94
N GLY A 463 5.06 -36.27 6.00
CA GLY A 463 4.26 -37.41 5.60
C GLY A 463 4.41 -37.71 4.10
N GLN A 464 4.39 -36.68 3.24
CA GLN A 464 4.63 -36.84 1.80
C GLN A 464 6.01 -37.44 1.52
N LEU A 465 7.06 -36.93 2.17
CA LEU A 465 8.42 -37.46 2.05
C LEU A 465 8.51 -38.94 2.49
N SER A 466 7.71 -39.35 3.47
CA SER A 466 7.67 -40.73 3.98
C SER A 466 7.07 -41.73 2.98
N LEU A 467 6.34 -41.28 1.96
CA LEU A 467 5.93 -42.11 0.83
C LEU A 467 7.14 -42.65 0.06
N SER A 468 8.19 -41.83 -0.07
CA SER A 468 9.43 -42.20 -0.75
C SER A 468 10.24 -43.19 0.11
N GLU A 469 11.15 -43.94 -0.51
CA GLU A 469 12.11 -44.75 0.24
C GLU A 469 13.14 -43.85 0.93
N LEU A 470 13.23 -43.94 2.25
CA LEU A 470 14.18 -43.21 3.07
C LEU A 470 15.44 -44.06 3.22
N PRO A 471 16.64 -43.53 2.92
CA PRO A 471 17.88 -44.23 3.19
C PRO A 471 17.98 -44.65 4.67
N GLN A 472 18.47 -45.86 4.95
CA GLN A 472 18.50 -46.40 6.32
C GLN A 472 19.24 -45.48 7.31
N GLU A 473 20.32 -44.84 6.87
CA GLU A 473 21.08 -43.89 7.69
C GLU A 473 20.24 -42.65 8.04
N VAL A 474 19.57 -42.07 7.05
CA VAL A 474 18.68 -40.90 7.21
C VAL A 474 17.53 -41.21 8.17
N LEU A 475 16.90 -42.38 8.01
CA LEU A 475 15.83 -42.85 8.89
C LEU A 475 16.36 -43.02 10.33
N ARG A 476 17.51 -43.66 10.50
CA ARG A 476 18.14 -43.89 11.81
C ARG A 476 18.43 -42.58 12.54
N GLU A 477 19.02 -41.61 11.84
CA GLU A 477 19.35 -40.30 12.41
C GLU A 477 18.11 -39.49 12.81
N ASN A 478 16.99 -39.67 12.07
CA ASN A 478 15.76 -38.93 12.30
C ASN A 478 14.70 -39.68 13.12
N THR A 479 14.98 -40.91 13.56
CA THR A 479 14.00 -41.74 14.29
C THR A 479 13.48 -41.04 15.55
N ALA A 480 14.35 -40.40 16.34
CA ALA A 480 13.93 -39.66 17.53
C ALA A 480 13.03 -38.46 17.18
N GLY A 481 13.30 -37.79 16.06
CA GLY A 481 12.47 -36.70 15.53
C GLY A 481 11.08 -37.19 15.13
N PHE A 482 11.01 -38.30 14.39
CA PHE A 482 9.75 -38.94 14.04
C PHE A 482 8.94 -39.34 15.27
N MET A 483 9.55 -39.98 16.26
CA MET A 483 8.87 -40.37 17.48
C MET A 483 8.31 -39.16 18.24
N GLY A 484 9.09 -38.08 18.35
CA GLY A 484 8.62 -36.84 19.00
C GLY A 484 7.52 -36.12 18.23
N TYR A 485 7.57 -36.14 16.89
CA TYR A 485 6.50 -35.64 16.02
C TYR A 485 5.21 -36.45 16.21
N LEU A 486 5.31 -37.79 16.11
CA LEU A 486 4.17 -38.69 16.28
C LEU A 486 3.55 -38.55 17.66
N GLU A 487 4.36 -38.46 18.72
CA GLU A 487 3.88 -38.24 20.08
C GLU A 487 3.03 -36.97 20.18
N LYS A 488 3.54 -35.83 19.68
CA LYS A 488 2.80 -34.56 19.71
C LYS A 488 1.48 -34.64 18.94
N PHE A 489 1.51 -35.18 17.72
CA PHE A 489 0.34 -35.14 16.84
C PHE A 489 -0.70 -36.20 17.21
N MET A 490 -0.28 -37.37 17.68
CA MET A 490 -1.21 -38.43 18.11
C MET A 490 -1.95 -38.08 19.39
N ILE A 491 -1.42 -37.23 20.27
CA ILE A 491 -2.12 -36.77 21.48
C ILE A 491 -2.91 -35.47 21.26
N SER A 492 -2.89 -34.91 20.06
CA SER A 492 -3.60 -33.68 19.73
C SER A 492 -5.10 -33.93 19.69
N ASP A 493 -5.89 -32.98 20.20
CA ASP A 493 -7.35 -33.00 20.09
C ASP A 493 -7.86 -32.66 18.67
N ASP A 494 -6.97 -32.23 17.75
CA ASP A 494 -7.32 -31.95 16.36
C ASP A 494 -7.29 -33.23 15.51
N PRO A 495 -8.44 -33.65 14.92
CA PRO A 495 -8.51 -34.83 14.07
C PRO A 495 -7.56 -34.79 12.87
N SER A 496 -7.25 -33.58 12.36
CA SER A 496 -6.35 -33.40 11.21
C SER A 496 -4.91 -33.74 11.58
N ASN A 497 -4.48 -33.35 12.79
CA ASN A 497 -3.16 -33.68 13.32
C ASN A 497 -3.04 -35.19 13.55
N LEU A 498 -4.06 -35.79 14.16
CA LEU A 498 -4.09 -37.23 14.39
C LEU A 498 -4.05 -38.00 13.06
N HIS A 499 -4.83 -37.58 12.06
CA HIS A 499 -4.80 -38.17 10.72
C HIS A 499 -3.38 -38.13 10.13
N MET A 500 -2.73 -36.96 10.15
CA MET A 500 -1.38 -36.79 9.59
C MET A 500 -0.35 -37.70 10.30
N ALA A 501 -0.44 -37.82 11.62
CA ALA A 501 0.43 -38.68 12.41
C ALA A 501 0.25 -40.16 12.04
N LEU A 502 -0.99 -40.64 11.99
CA LEU A 502 -1.31 -42.03 11.68
C LEU A 502 -0.97 -42.37 10.22
N TRP A 503 -1.19 -41.44 9.31
CA TRP A 503 -0.80 -41.60 7.91
C TRP A 503 0.72 -41.72 7.77
N THR A 504 1.47 -40.81 8.40
CA THR A 504 2.94 -40.86 8.43
C THR A 504 3.45 -42.16 9.08
N LEU A 505 2.86 -42.54 10.23
CA LEU A 505 3.19 -43.79 10.93
C LEU A 505 3.04 -45.01 10.01
N ASN A 506 1.94 -45.11 9.27
CA ASN A 506 1.73 -46.20 8.32
C ASN A 506 2.89 -46.29 7.33
N GLN A 507 3.37 -45.17 6.80
CA GLN A 507 4.50 -45.15 5.88
C GLN A 507 5.81 -45.58 6.53
N LEU A 508 6.01 -45.29 7.81
CA LEU A 508 7.23 -45.64 8.54
C LEU A 508 7.25 -47.09 9.04
N LEU A 509 6.09 -47.71 9.29
CA LEU A 509 6.01 -49.10 9.74
C LEU A 509 6.48 -50.13 8.70
N LYS A 510 6.75 -49.72 7.46
CA LYS A 510 7.41 -50.57 6.46
C LYS A 510 8.88 -50.86 6.80
N TYR A 511 9.50 -50.03 7.64
CA TYR A 511 10.90 -50.20 8.06
C TYR A 511 10.98 -50.98 9.38
N GLU A 512 11.61 -52.15 9.35
CA GLU A 512 11.73 -53.03 10.51
C GLU A 512 12.44 -52.36 11.71
N SER A 513 13.45 -51.53 11.44
CA SER A 513 14.18 -50.76 12.47
C SER A 513 13.27 -49.77 13.20
N PHE A 514 12.41 -49.06 12.47
CA PHE A 514 11.46 -48.11 13.04
C PHE A 514 10.33 -48.84 13.79
N LEU A 515 9.80 -49.92 13.21
CA LEU A 515 8.74 -50.72 13.79
C LEU A 515 9.11 -51.25 15.19
N LYS A 516 10.34 -51.77 15.36
CA LYS A 516 10.84 -52.24 16.67
C LYS A 516 10.86 -51.13 17.72
N ILE A 517 11.25 -49.92 17.33
CA ILE A 517 11.31 -48.76 18.22
C ILE A 517 9.89 -48.29 18.57
N PHE A 518 8.98 -48.25 17.60
CA PHE A 518 7.59 -47.87 17.84
C PHE A 518 6.89 -48.84 18.80
N ARG A 519 7.08 -50.15 18.65
CA ARG A 519 6.54 -51.16 19.60
C ARG A 519 7.05 -51.01 21.03
N ALA A 520 8.29 -50.54 21.19
CA ALA A 520 8.86 -50.30 22.51
C ALA A 520 8.39 -48.97 23.13
N SER A 521 7.57 -48.19 22.43
CA SER A 521 7.18 -46.83 22.84
C SER A 521 5.82 -46.79 23.56
N SER A 522 5.55 -45.66 24.22
CA SER A 522 4.24 -45.35 24.82
C SER A 522 3.14 -45.07 23.78
N LEU A 523 3.46 -45.02 22.48
CA LEU A 523 2.52 -44.68 21.41
C LEU A 523 1.70 -45.89 20.92
N GLU A 524 2.23 -47.11 21.03
CA GLU A 524 1.50 -48.33 20.61
C GLU A 524 0.16 -48.51 21.38
N PRO A 525 0.09 -48.34 22.71
CA PRO A 525 -1.18 -48.38 23.44
C PRO A 525 -2.17 -47.30 22.99
N LEU A 526 -1.71 -46.12 22.57
CA LEU A 526 -2.57 -45.06 22.05
C LEU A 526 -3.19 -45.46 20.71
N LEU A 527 -2.41 -46.10 19.83
CA LEU A 527 -2.90 -46.60 18.54
C LEU A 527 -4.10 -47.54 18.69
N HIS A 528 -4.05 -48.45 19.67
CA HIS A 528 -5.18 -49.34 19.98
C HIS A 528 -6.44 -48.61 20.41
N ARG A 529 -6.33 -47.48 21.11
CA ARG A 529 -7.49 -46.68 21.52
C ARG A 529 -8.19 -46.06 20.31
N TYR A 530 -7.44 -45.63 19.30
CA TYR A 530 -8.00 -45.02 18.10
C TYR A 530 -8.74 -46.00 17.18
N SER A 531 -8.40 -47.29 17.26
CA SER A 531 -9.11 -48.38 16.57
C SER A 531 -10.49 -48.70 17.20
N VAL A 532 -10.67 -48.44 18.51
CA VAL A 532 -11.86 -48.89 19.27
C VAL A 532 -12.79 -47.75 19.68
N GLN A 533 -12.28 -46.52 19.83
CA GLN A 533 -13.05 -45.36 20.26
C GLN A 533 -13.77 -44.68 19.09
N GLY A 534 -14.89 -43.97 19.36
CA GLY A 534 -15.77 -43.29 18.39
C GLY A 534 -15.13 -42.11 17.64
N GLN A 535 -13.98 -42.36 17.04
CA GLN A 535 -13.24 -41.51 16.11
C GLN A 535 -13.93 -41.52 14.74
N SER A 536 -13.47 -40.64 13.83
CA SER A 536 -13.92 -40.69 12.44
C SER A 536 -13.46 -41.98 11.75
N GLU A 537 -14.24 -42.42 10.77
CA GLU A 537 -13.96 -43.64 9.97
C GLU A 537 -12.54 -43.62 9.39
N ALA A 538 -12.11 -42.50 8.82
CA ALA A 538 -10.76 -42.35 8.26
C ALA A 538 -9.63 -42.53 9.30
N ILE A 539 -9.84 -42.07 10.54
CA ILE A 539 -8.84 -42.25 11.62
C ILE A 539 -8.81 -43.70 12.07
N GLN A 540 -9.97 -44.36 12.17
CA GLN A 540 -10.06 -45.78 12.52
C GLN A 540 -9.38 -46.64 11.45
N GLU A 541 -9.62 -46.39 10.16
CA GLU A 541 -8.98 -47.11 9.05
C GLU A 541 -7.46 -47.00 9.08
N LEU A 542 -6.93 -45.80 9.31
CA LEU A 542 -5.47 -45.59 9.42
C LEU A 542 -4.89 -46.30 10.65
N ALA A 543 -5.59 -46.26 11.79
CA ALA A 543 -5.17 -46.94 13.01
C ALA A 543 -5.16 -48.46 12.82
N ASP A 544 -6.21 -49.02 12.22
CA ASP A 544 -6.34 -50.44 11.93
C ASP A 544 -5.28 -50.91 10.93
N SER A 545 -5.02 -50.14 9.87
CA SER A 545 -3.93 -50.41 8.92
C SER A 545 -2.57 -50.48 9.63
N ALA A 546 -2.29 -49.54 10.53
CA ALA A 546 -1.04 -49.54 11.29
C ALA A 546 -0.95 -50.76 12.23
N LEU A 547 -2.06 -51.13 12.90
CA LEU A 547 -2.13 -52.34 13.75
C LEU A 547 -1.95 -53.63 12.95
N ILE A 548 -2.45 -53.70 11.72
CA ILE A 548 -2.24 -54.85 10.82
C ILE A 548 -0.75 -54.98 10.47
N ARG A 549 -0.08 -53.87 10.10
CA ARG A 549 1.37 -53.86 9.82
C ARG A 549 2.18 -54.29 11.05
N LEU A 550 1.77 -53.84 12.24
CA LEU A 550 2.37 -54.30 13.48
C LEU A 550 2.16 -55.81 13.69
N LYS A 551 1.03 -56.41 13.33
CA LYS A 551 0.84 -57.87 13.49
C LYS A 551 1.57 -58.71 12.44
N GLN A 552 1.75 -58.22 11.22
CA GLN A 552 2.40 -58.98 10.15
C GLN A 552 3.92 -59.11 10.31
N SER A 553 4.52 -58.34 11.22
CA SER A 553 5.96 -58.35 11.54
C SER A 553 6.30 -59.15 12.82
N THR A 554 5.36 -59.95 13.35
CA THR A 554 5.64 -61.01 14.34
C THR A 554 5.82 -62.33 13.63
#